data_AF-F4Y1N8-F1
#
_entry.id   AF-F4Y1N8-F1
#
_cell.length_a   1.000
_cell.length_b   1.000
_cell.length_c   1.000
_cell.angle_alpha   90.00
_cell.angle_beta   90.00
_cell.angle_gamma   90.00
#
_symmetry.space_group_name_H-M   'P 1'
#
loop_
_entity.id
_entity.type
_entity.pdbx_description
1 polymer ?
#
loop_
_entity_poly.entity_id
_entity_poly.type
_entity_poly.pdbx_seq_one_letter_code
_entity_poly.pdbx_strand_id
1 'polypeptide(L)' 'MTIGIWVLGDQLWTQQSALNSCQQNHQNTPVILIESLSYVQQRRYHRQKLVFIWSAMGHFKTNST' A
#
# COMPACT_ATOMS: atom_id res chain seq x y z
N MET A 1 -0.46 -21.45 7.21
CA MET A 1 0.21 -20.55 6.24
C MET A 1 -0.45 -19.19 6.34
N THR A 2 0.31 -18.13 6.60
CA THR A 2 -0.22 -16.77 6.71
C THR A 2 -0.10 -16.09 5.36
N ILE A 3 -1.20 -15.57 4.84
CA ILE A 3 -1.25 -14.83 3.58
C ILE A 3 -1.09 -13.35 3.93
N GLY A 4 -0.16 -12.65 3.28
CA GLY A 4 -0.02 -11.20 3.39
C GLY A 4 -0.54 -10.54 2.11
N ILE A 5 -1.19 -9.37 2.25
CA ILE A 5 -1.63 -8.56 1.11
C ILE A 5 -0.60 -7.48 0.87
N TRP A 6 0.00 -7.50 -0.32
CA TRP A 6 0.86 -6.40 -0.75
C TRP A 6 0.04 -5.36 -1.51
N VAL A 7 0.05 -4.11 -1.03
CA VAL A 7 -0.64 -2.98 -1.65
C VAL A 7 0.39 -2.01 -2.23
N LEU A 8 0.21 -1.66 -3.50
CA LEU A 8 1.07 -0.73 -4.22
C LEU A 8 0.63 0.72 -4.01
N GLY A 9 1.56 1.66 -4.23
CA GLY A 9 1.31 3.10 -4.02
C GLY A 9 0.30 3.74 -4.98
N ASP A 10 -0.10 3.03 -6.03
CA ASP A 10 -1.17 3.39 -6.97
C ASP A 10 -2.50 2.65 -6.68
N GLN A 11 -2.52 1.73 -5.71
CA GLN A 11 -3.66 0.90 -5.33
C GLN A 11 -4.22 1.29 -3.95
N LEU A 12 -4.44 2.59 -3.72
CA LEU A 12 -4.82 3.11 -2.40
C LEU A 12 -6.33 3.29 -2.27
N TRP A 13 -7.10 2.20 -2.40
CA TRP A 13 -8.56 2.20 -2.19
C TRP A 13 -9.04 0.91 -1.52
N THR A 14 -10.15 0.98 -0.78
CA THR A 14 -10.59 -0.10 0.13
C THR A 14 -11.27 -1.27 -0.57
N GLN A 15 -11.90 -1.04 -1.72
CA GLN A 15 -12.67 -2.07 -2.46
C GLN A 15 -11.84 -2.89 -3.45
N GLN A 16 -10.51 -2.93 -3.30
CA GLN A 16 -9.63 -3.70 -4.19
C GLN A 16 -9.81 -5.20 -4.03
N SER A 17 -9.61 -5.94 -5.13
CA SER A 17 -9.78 -7.41 -5.16
C SER A 17 -8.94 -8.13 -4.12
N ALA A 18 -7.72 -7.65 -3.84
CA ALA A 18 -6.83 -8.26 -2.85
C ALA A 18 -7.35 -8.15 -1.41
N LEU A 19 -7.94 -6.99 -1.04
CA LEU A 19 -8.55 -6.81 0.29
C LEU A 19 -9.86 -7.60 0.40
N ASN A 20 -10.70 -7.54 -0.64
CA ASN A 20 -11.97 -8.27 -0.67
C ASN A 20 -11.74 -9.79 -0.55
N SER A 21 -10.70 -10.32 -1.19
CA SER A 21 -10.38 -11.76 -1.16
C SER A 21 -10.03 -12.27 0.23
N CYS A 22 -9.56 -11.42 1.13
CA CYS A 22 -9.21 -11.80 2.50
C CYS A 22 -10.09 -11.14 3.56
N GLN A 23 -11.24 -10.56 3.16
CA GLN A 23 -12.12 -9.83 4.06
C GLN A 23 -12.62 -10.70 5.24
N GLN A 24 -12.82 -11.99 5.01
CA GLN A 24 -13.21 -12.96 6.05
C GLN A 24 -12.09 -13.23 7.08
N ASN A 25 -10.82 -13.04 6.70
CA ASN A 25 -9.63 -13.32 7.52
C ASN A 25 -8.79 -12.06 7.78
N HIS A 26 -9.41 -10.88 7.77
CA HIS A 26 -8.72 -9.59 7.85
C HIS A 26 -7.78 -9.48 9.06
N GLN A 27 -8.19 -10.03 10.22
CA GLN A 27 -7.38 -10.00 11.45
C GLN A 27 -6.07 -10.78 11.35
N ASN A 28 -6.01 -11.82 10.50
CA ASN A 28 -4.83 -12.66 10.30
C ASN A 28 -4.09 -12.35 8.99
N THR A 29 -4.55 -11.36 8.24
CA THR A 29 -4.01 -11.03 6.91
C THR A 29 -3.34 -9.66 6.97
N PRO A 30 -2.03 -9.59 7.25
CA PRO A 30 -1.35 -8.30 7.31
C PRO A 30 -1.35 -7.62 5.93
N VAL A 31 -1.67 -6.33 5.93
CA VAL A 31 -1.54 -5.45 4.77
C VAL A 31 -0.15 -4.80 4.81
N ILE A 32 0.61 -4.97 3.72
CA ILE A 32 1.99 -4.53 3.59
C ILE A 32 2.07 -3.42 2.54
N LEU A 33 2.61 -2.28 2.94
CA LEU A 33 3.01 -1.18 2.05
C LEU A 33 4.53 -1.00 2.17
N ILE A 34 5.22 -0.75 1.06
CA ILE A 34 6.68 -0.63 1.03
C ILE A 34 7.09 0.71 0.41
N GLU A 35 7.77 1.53 1.19
CA GLU A 35 8.42 2.76 0.74
C GLU A 35 9.89 2.47 0.44
N SER A 36 10.21 2.18 -0.82
CA SER A 36 11.58 1.83 -1.23
C SER A 36 12.28 3.01 -1.89
N LEU A 37 13.31 3.55 -1.22
CA LEU A 37 14.20 4.56 -1.79
C LEU A 37 14.95 4.03 -3.02
N SER A 38 15.46 2.79 -2.94
CA SER A 38 16.20 2.16 -4.03
C SER A 38 15.34 2.00 -5.29
N TYR A 39 14.05 1.69 -5.14
CA TYR A 39 13.12 1.57 -6.28
C TYR A 39 12.82 2.93 -6.92
N VAL A 40 12.51 3.95 -6.11
CA VAL A 40 12.17 5.27 -6.66
C VAL A 40 13.37 5.98 -7.29
N GLN A 41 14.60 5.61 -6.92
CA GLN A 41 15.83 6.13 -7.54
C GLN A 41 16.11 5.57 -8.94
N GLN A 42 15.47 4.46 -9.34
CA GLN A 42 15.66 3.87 -10.68
C GLN A 42 15.14 4.75 -11.82
N ARG A 43 14.25 5.71 -11.51
CA ARG A 43 13.69 6.64 -12.49
C ARG A 43 13.62 8.04 -11.89
N ARG A 44 13.75 9.07 -12.72
CA ARG A 44 13.63 10.46 -12.27
C ARG A 44 12.16 10.81 -12.05
N TYR A 45 11.71 10.76 -10.80
CA TYR A 45 10.39 11.25 -10.39
C TYR A 45 10.43 12.70 -9.92
N HIS A 46 9.32 13.42 -10.10
CA HIS A 46 9.14 14.73 -9.50
C HIS A 46 9.05 14.61 -7.97
N ARG A 47 9.69 15.50 -7.23
CA ARG A 47 9.69 15.46 -5.75
C ARG A 47 8.28 15.51 -5.17
N GLN A 48 7.41 16.36 -5.71
CA GLN A 48 6.01 16.44 -5.26
C GLN A 48 5.23 15.14 -5.52
N LYS A 49 5.56 14.40 -6.59
CA LYS A 49 4.93 13.10 -6.87
C LYS A 49 5.29 12.09 -5.78
N LEU A 50 6.56 12.03 -5.36
CA LEU A 50 7.01 11.12 -4.31
C LEU A 50 6.36 11.46 -2.97
N VAL A 51 6.36 12.74 -2.59
CA VAL A 51 5.72 13.22 -1.36
C VAL A 51 4.23 12.91 -1.38
N PHE A 52 3.55 13.16 -2.49
CA PHE A 52 2.11 12.88 -2.62
C PHE A 52 1.80 11.40 -2.42
N ILE A 53 2.52 10.50 -3.10
CA ILE A 53 2.25 9.06 -3.02
C ILE A 53 2.55 8.52 -1.62
N TRP A 54 3.67 8.87 -0.99
CA TRP A 54 3.99 8.39 0.35
C TRP A 54 3.04 8.93 1.41
N SER A 55 2.64 10.21 1.33
CA SER A 55 1.60 10.75 2.20
C SER A 55 0.27 10.01 2.02
N ALA A 56 -0.11 9.69 0.78
CA ALA A 56 -1.31 8.91 0.50
C ALA A 56 -1.22 7.48 1.06
N MET A 57 -0.07 6.80 0.90
CA MET A 57 0.17 5.46 1.46
C MET A 57 0.09 5.48 3.00
N GLY A 58 0.69 6.48 3.63
CA GLY A 58 0.61 6.68 5.09
C GLY A 58 -0.81 6.92 5.57
N HIS A 59 -1.58 7.75 4.86
CA HIS A 59 -2.98 8.02 5.19
C HIS A 59 -3.88 6.80 4.96
N PHE A 60 -3.61 6.01 3.91
CA PHE A 60 -4.32 4.77 3.64
C PHE A 60 -4.13 3.75 4.77
N LYS A 61 -2.90 3.61 5.30
CA LYS A 61 -2.62 2.76 6.46
C LYS A 61 -3.49 3.12 7.66
N THR A 62 -3.64 4.42 7.97
CA THR A 62 -4.41 4.88 9.13
C THR A 62 -5.92 4.67 8.96
N ASN A 63 -6.48 4.95 7.78
CA ASN A 63 -7.93 4.85 7.54
C ASN A 63 -8.43 3.41 7.25
N SER A 64 -7.53 2.47 6.97
CA SER A 64 -7.88 1.08 6.62
C SER A 64 -7.78 0.11 7.81
N THR A 65 -7.41 0.60 8.99
CA THR A 65 -7.44 -0.11 10.28
C THR A 65 -8.72 0.16 11.02
#